data_AF-A0A268EJD8-F1
#
_entry.id   AF-A0A268EJD8-F1
#
_cell.length_a   1.000
_cell.length_b   1.000
_cell.length_c   1.000
_cell.angle_alpha   90.00
_cell.angle_beta   90.00
_cell.angle_gamma   90.00
#
_symmetry.space_group_name_H-M   'P 1'
#
loop_
_entity.id
_entity.type
_entity.pdbx_description
1 polymer ?
#
loop_
_entity_poly.entity_id
_entity_poly.type
_entity_poly.pdbx_seq_one_letter_code
_entity_poly.pdbx_strand_id
1 'polypeptide(L)'
;MEPTSSSPEQHDVPGNDNHSFAPPEDRKHSRLGIASFILSVITLVGYILLGAMGNTMIEPFITPDGTVLEPTQETLEAMTTLAAIFMIIIFINLVGLILGLAGAFTKQRKRVFGVVGSIINGVIMLTIGSLFFMVLTG
;
A
#
# COMPACT_ATOMS: atom_id res chain seq x y z
N MET A 1 -65.04 28.62 -52.01
CA MET A 1 -63.59 28.39 -52.16
C MET A 1 -62.92 29.07 -50.97
N GLU A 2 -62.53 28.29 -49.97
CA GLU A 2 -61.59 28.73 -48.93
C GLU A 2 -60.20 28.92 -49.54
N PRO A 3 -59.33 29.68 -48.87
CA PRO A 3 -58.04 29.11 -48.55
C PRO A 3 -57.82 29.16 -47.04
N THR A 4 -57.67 27.97 -46.48
CA THR A 4 -57.24 27.69 -45.12
C THR A 4 -55.84 28.29 -44.88
N SER A 5 -55.68 29.09 -43.84
CA SER A 5 -54.36 29.57 -43.43
C SER A 5 -53.60 28.43 -42.79
N SER A 6 -52.67 27.83 -43.52
CA SER A 6 -51.73 26.83 -43.01
C SER A 6 -50.81 27.47 -41.95
N SER A 7 -50.97 27.02 -40.71
CA SER A 7 -50.02 27.24 -39.62
C SER A 7 -48.65 26.69 -40.04
N PRO A 8 -47.54 27.42 -39.88
CA PRO A 8 -46.23 26.87 -40.19
C PRO A 8 -45.92 25.75 -39.20
N GLU A 9 -45.69 24.55 -39.72
CA GLU A 9 -45.11 23.43 -38.99
C GLU A 9 -43.81 23.91 -38.33
N GLN A 10 -43.81 23.96 -37.00
CA GLN A 10 -42.59 24.06 -36.23
C GLN A 10 -41.80 22.79 -36.51
N HIS A 11 -40.79 22.95 -37.37
CA HIS A 11 -39.77 21.95 -37.60
C HIS A 11 -39.08 21.68 -36.26
N ASP A 12 -39.36 20.53 -35.66
CA ASP A 12 -38.60 20.02 -34.52
C ASP A 12 -37.15 19.88 -34.98
N VAL A 13 -36.34 20.88 -34.60
CA VAL A 13 -34.89 20.83 -34.73
C VAL A 13 -34.44 19.72 -33.77
N PRO A 14 -33.82 18.62 -34.24
CA PRO A 14 -33.29 17.61 -33.34
C PRO A 14 -32.35 18.32 -32.38
N GLY A 15 -32.56 18.10 -31.08
CA GLY A 15 -31.76 18.67 -30.01
C GLY A 15 -30.29 18.60 -30.40
N ASN A 16 -29.63 19.75 -30.41
CA ASN A 16 -28.19 19.79 -30.51
C ASN A 16 -27.65 19.19 -29.21
N ASP A 17 -27.39 17.89 -29.26
CA ASP A 17 -26.69 17.10 -28.25
C ASP A 17 -25.26 17.60 -28.18
N ASN A 18 -25.08 18.81 -27.64
CA ASN A 18 -23.79 19.31 -27.21
C ASN A 18 -23.34 18.39 -26.08
N HIS A 19 -22.77 17.24 -26.44
CA HIS A 19 -21.81 16.50 -25.63
C HIS A 19 -20.64 17.45 -25.42
N SER A 20 -20.82 18.41 -24.51
CA SER A 20 -19.79 19.29 -24.01
C SER A 20 -18.77 18.35 -23.38
N PHE A 21 -17.70 18.06 -24.12
CA PHE A 21 -16.56 17.32 -23.64
C PHE A 21 -15.92 18.17 -22.54
N ALA A 22 -16.44 18.04 -21.32
CA ALA A 22 -15.82 18.63 -20.14
C ALA A 22 -14.43 17.97 -20.01
N PRO A 23 -13.34 18.74 -20.11
CA PRO A 23 -12.00 18.18 -19.97
C PRO A 23 -11.90 17.40 -18.66
N PRO A 24 -11.21 16.24 -18.62
CA PRO A 24 -11.04 15.48 -17.39
C PRO A 24 -10.55 16.40 -16.27
N GLU A 25 -11.33 16.48 -15.19
CA GLU A 25 -10.98 17.30 -14.03
C GLU A 25 -9.62 16.84 -13.48
N ASP A 26 -8.60 17.71 -13.53
CA ASP A 26 -7.25 17.34 -13.07
C ASP A 26 -7.21 17.31 -11.53
N ARG A 27 -7.67 16.19 -10.97
CA ARG A 27 -7.73 15.97 -9.53
C ARG A 27 -6.32 15.80 -8.99
N LYS A 28 -5.97 16.59 -7.97
CA LYS A 28 -4.69 16.47 -7.26
C LYS A 28 -4.54 15.10 -6.59
N HIS A 29 -3.30 14.65 -6.40
CA HIS A 29 -3.02 13.40 -5.68
C HIS A 29 -3.30 13.50 -4.18
N SER A 30 -3.66 12.38 -3.56
CA SER A 30 -3.84 12.28 -2.11
C SER A 30 -2.49 12.29 -1.39
N ARG A 31 -2.28 13.28 -0.50
CA ARG A 31 -1.05 13.38 0.32
C ARG A 31 -0.89 12.17 1.23
N LEU A 32 -2.01 11.65 1.76
CA LEU A 32 -2.05 10.42 2.57
C LEU A 32 -1.64 9.20 1.75
N GLY A 33 -2.13 9.10 0.50
CA GLY A 33 -1.76 8.01 -0.40
C GLY A 33 -0.27 8.02 -0.75
N ILE A 34 0.31 9.21 -1.00
CA ILE A 34 1.75 9.34 -1.25
C ILE A 34 2.56 8.96 -0.02
N ALA A 35 2.16 9.42 1.17
CA ALA A 35 2.83 9.07 2.43
C ALA A 35 2.83 7.56 2.67
N SER A 36 1.69 6.89 2.46
CA SER A 36 1.58 5.43 2.54
C SER A 36 2.52 4.70 1.58
N PHE A 37 2.59 5.18 0.34
CA PHE A 37 3.47 4.61 -0.67
C PHE A 37 4.95 4.74 -0.27
N ILE A 38 5.37 5.93 0.17
CA ILE A 38 6.76 6.16 0.64
C ILE A 38 7.06 5.26 1.85
N LEU A 39 6.16 5.18 2.83
CA LEU A 39 6.34 4.30 3.98
C LEU A 39 6.47 2.84 3.55
N SER A 40 5.71 2.38 2.56
CA SER A 40 5.82 1.00 2.05
C SER A 40 7.21 0.70 1.47
N VAL A 41 7.82 1.65 0.77
CA VAL A 41 9.18 1.50 0.22
C VAL A 41 10.21 1.47 1.35
N ILE A 42 10.09 2.40 2.32
CA ILE A 42 11.01 2.48 3.46
C ILE A 42 10.94 1.20 4.28
N THR A 43 9.75 0.72 4.62
CA THR A 43 9.59 -0.50 5.43
C THR A 43 10.02 -1.73 4.66
N LEU A 44 9.71 -1.84 3.36
CA LEU A 44 10.17 -2.96 2.54
C LEU A 44 11.70 -3.06 2.51
N VAL A 45 12.40 -1.95 2.26
CA VAL A 45 13.86 -1.91 2.31
C VAL A 45 14.36 -2.26 3.72
N GLY A 46 13.72 -1.71 4.76
CA GLY A 46 14.04 -2.04 6.15
C GLY A 46 13.94 -3.53 6.46
N TYR A 47 12.88 -4.20 6.01
CA TYR A 47 12.71 -5.64 6.20
C TYR A 47 13.74 -6.48 5.45
N ILE A 48 14.09 -6.09 4.21
CA ILE A 48 15.14 -6.77 3.44
C ILE A 48 16.47 -6.69 4.19
N LEU A 49 16.84 -5.49 4.68
CA LEU A 49 18.08 -5.29 5.42
C LEU A 49 18.09 -6.05 6.75
N LEU A 50 17.01 -5.97 7.52
CA LEU A 50 16.88 -6.70 8.79
C LEU A 50 16.94 -8.22 8.58
N GLY A 51 16.27 -8.74 7.54
CA GLY A 51 16.31 -10.15 7.21
C GLY A 51 17.71 -10.62 6.83
N ALA A 52 18.43 -9.84 6.00
CA ALA A 52 19.81 -10.15 5.65
C ALA A 52 20.74 -10.15 6.88
N MET A 53 20.65 -9.12 7.73
CA MET A 53 21.44 -9.03 8.97
C MET A 53 21.09 -10.14 9.96
N GLY A 54 19.81 -10.45 10.11
CA GLY A 54 19.35 -11.53 10.99
C GLY A 54 19.89 -12.88 10.55
N ASN A 55 19.87 -13.17 9.25
CA ASN A 55 20.44 -14.40 8.70
C ASN A 55 21.94 -14.52 9.01
N THR A 56 22.73 -13.46 8.79
CA THR A 56 24.17 -13.48 9.07
C THR A 56 24.51 -13.62 10.56
N MET A 57 23.60 -13.19 11.45
CA MET A 57 23.78 -13.32 12.90
C MET A 57 23.45 -14.73 13.41
N ILE A 58 22.54 -15.46 12.73
CA ILE A 58 22.07 -16.79 13.15
C ILE A 58 22.92 -17.90 12.54
N GLU A 59 23.37 -17.74 11.28
CA GLU A 59 24.10 -18.75 10.51
C GLU A 59 25.26 -19.43 11.27
N PRO A 60 26.14 -18.71 12.01
CA PRO A 60 27.25 -19.34 12.72
C PRO A 60 26.83 -20.30 13.85
N PHE A 61 25.58 -20.20 14.31
CA PHE A 61 25.05 -20.97 15.43
C PHE A 61 24.17 -22.15 14.98
N ILE A 62 24.01 -22.37 13.68
CA ILE A 62 23.31 -23.54 13.14
C ILE A 62 24.33 -24.49 12.54
N THR A 63 24.46 -25.67 13.15
CA THR A 63 25.31 -26.74 12.62
C THR A 63 24.68 -27.42 11.40
N PRO A 64 25.47 -28.10 10.53
CA PRO A 64 24.92 -28.82 9.37
C PRO A 64 23.91 -29.92 9.71
N ASP A 65 23.98 -30.49 10.91
CA ASP A 65 23.04 -31.47 11.47
C ASP A 65 21.79 -30.82 12.09
N GLY A 66 21.70 -29.48 12.11
CA GLY A 66 20.55 -28.73 12.61
C GLY A 66 20.59 -28.46 14.12
N THR A 67 21.67 -28.84 14.81
CA THR A 67 21.88 -28.48 16.21
C THR A 67 22.16 -26.97 16.33
N VAL A 68 21.41 -26.30 17.20
CA VAL A 68 21.59 -24.88 17.50
C VAL A 68 22.59 -24.72 18.64
N LEU A 69 23.68 -24.01 18.39
CA LEU A 69 24.71 -23.68 19.38
C LEU A 69 24.28 -22.47 20.21
N GLU A 70 24.74 -22.42 21.45
CA GLU A 70 24.45 -21.29 22.34
C GLU A 70 25.21 -20.04 21.87
N PRO A 71 24.52 -18.93 21.55
CA PRO A 71 25.17 -17.70 21.12
C PRO A 71 25.87 -17.01 22.28
N THR A 72 26.90 -16.23 21.96
CA THR A 72 27.57 -15.38 22.95
C THR A 72 26.61 -14.30 23.48
N GLN A 73 26.87 -13.78 24.68
CA GLN A 73 26.05 -12.69 25.25
C GLN A 73 26.01 -11.45 24.33
N GLU A 74 27.13 -11.09 23.72
CA GLU A 74 27.20 -9.97 22.78
C GLU A 74 26.29 -10.18 21.56
N THR A 75 26.31 -11.39 20.99
CA THR A 75 25.41 -11.76 19.88
C THR A 75 23.94 -11.68 20.31
N LEU A 76 23.61 -12.17 21.51
CA LEU A 76 22.25 -12.15 22.02
C LEU A 76 21.73 -10.71 22.20
N GLU A 77 22.56 -9.80 22.71
CA GLU A 77 22.23 -8.38 22.83
C GLU A 77 22.02 -7.72 21.45
N ALA A 78 22.85 -8.06 20.47
CA ALA A 78 22.70 -7.59 19.09
C ALA A 78 21.40 -8.10 18.45
N MET A 79 21.09 -9.39 18.60
CA MET A 79 19.84 -10.00 18.11
C MET A 79 18.61 -9.37 18.76
N THR A 80 18.67 -9.10 20.07
CA THR A 80 17.60 -8.43 20.81
C THR A 80 17.37 -7.01 20.30
N THR A 81 18.45 -6.27 20.04
CA THR A 81 18.38 -4.93 19.44
C THR A 81 17.77 -4.97 18.04
N LEU A 82 18.17 -5.95 17.23
CA LEU A 82 17.65 -6.14 15.87
C LEU A 82 16.15 -6.45 15.90
N ALA A 83 15.70 -7.28 16.85
CA ALA A 83 14.29 -7.58 17.06
C ALA A 83 13.49 -6.35 17.50
N ALA A 84 14.05 -5.49 18.36
CA ALA A 84 13.41 -4.24 18.75
C ALA A 84 13.23 -3.27 17.57
N ILE A 85 14.24 -3.14 16.71
CA ILE A 85 14.14 -2.34 15.48
C ILE A 85 13.08 -2.94 14.55
N PHE A 86 13.06 -4.26 14.38
CA PHE A 86 12.05 -4.95 13.58
C PHE A 86 10.62 -4.64 14.05
N MET A 87 10.38 -4.63 15.37
CA MET A 87 9.08 -4.24 15.94
C MET A 87 8.69 -2.79 15.62
N ILE A 88 9.65 -1.87 15.61
CA ILE A 88 9.41 -0.47 15.21
C ILE A 88 9.00 -0.41 13.72
N ILE A 89 9.67 -1.18 12.85
CA ILE A 89 9.32 -1.21 11.42
C ILE A 89 7.92 -1.79 11.20
N ILE A 90 7.51 -2.81 11.96
CA ILE A 90 6.13 -3.32 11.97
C ILE A 90 5.14 -2.20 12.29
N PHE A 91 5.41 -1.41 13.33
CA PHE A 91 4.56 -0.29 13.70
C PHE A 91 4.48 0.77 12.59
N ILE A 92 5.60 1.12 11.97
CA ILE A 92 5.64 2.07 10.84
C ILE A 92 4.86 1.52 9.64
N ASN A 93 4.97 0.23 9.35
CA ASN A 93 4.25 -0.42 8.25
C ASN A 93 2.74 -0.44 8.50
N LEU A 94 2.30 -0.63 9.75
CA LEU A 94 0.90 -0.51 10.15
C LEU A 94 0.37 0.91 9.94
N VAL A 95 1.14 1.93 10.33
CA VAL A 95 0.81 3.34 10.05
C VAL A 95 0.71 3.59 8.54
N GLY A 96 1.67 3.06 7.77
CA GLY A 96 1.66 3.10 6.30
C GLY A 96 0.40 2.48 5.69
N LEU A 97 -0.04 1.34 6.22
CA LEU A 97 -1.28 0.67 5.81
C LEU A 97 -2.50 1.56 6.08
N ILE A 98 -2.66 2.08 7.31
CA ILE A 98 -3.79 2.93 7.70
C ILE A 98 -3.87 4.18 6.82
N LEU A 99 -2.72 4.84 6.58
CA LEU A 99 -2.63 6.01 5.70
C LEU A 99 -3.01 5.65 4.25
N GLY A 100 -2.66 4.45 3.80
CA GLY A 100 -2.99 3.94 2.49
C GLY A 100 -4.50 3.80 2.33
N LEU A 101 -5.14 3.13 3.28
CA LEU A 101 -6.60 2.94 3.29
C LEU A 101 -7.31 4.30 3.31
N ALA A 102 -6.92 5.21 4.20
CA ALA A 102 -7.48 6.56 4.26
C ALA A 102 -7.28 7.33 2.94
N GLY A 103 -6.10 7.20 2.32
CA GLY A 103 -5.79 7.79 1.03
C GLY A 103 -6.61 7.20 -0.13
N ALA A 104 -6.90 5.89 -0.09
CA ALA A 104 -7.70 5.18 -1.09
C ALA A 104 -9.18 5.57 -1.04
N PHE A 105 -9.73 5.89 0.14
CA PHE A 105 -11.15 6.26 0.27
C PHE A 105 -11.44 7.76 0.03
N THR A 106 -10.42 8.59 -0.23
CA THR A 106 -10.59 10.03 -0.45
C THR A 106 -11.37 10.31 -1.76
N LYS A 107 -12.55 10.95 -1.72
CA LYS A 107 -13.42 11.21 -2.90
C LYS A 107 -12.89 12.26 -3.89
N GLN A 108 -12.15 13.26 -3.41
CA GLN A 108 -11.81 14.44 -4.23
C GLN A 108 -10.41 14.40 -4.88
N ARG A 109 -9.66 13.29 -4.74
CA ARG A 109 -8.25 13.20 -5.15
C ARG A 109 -7.96 11.90 -5.89
N LYS A 110 -6.91 11.89 -6.72
CA LYS A 110 -6.41 10.65 -7.36
C LYS A 110 -5.96 9.65 -6.29
N ARG A 111 -6.50 8.43 -6.36
CA ARG A 111 -6.37 7.37 -5.34
C ARG A 111 -5.23 6.37 -5.60
N VAL A 112 -4.57 6.45 -6.75
CA VAL A 112 -3.58 5.46 -7.22
C VAL A 112 -2.54 5.15 -6.15
N PHE A 113 -1.88 6.17 -5.59
CA PHE A 113 -0.87 5.97 -4.55
C PHE A 113 -1.44 5.39 -3.25
N GLY A 114 -2.68 5.74 -2.88
CA GLY A 114 -3.34 5.15 -1.71
C GLY A 114 -3.64 3.67 -1.90
N VAL A 115 -4.15 3.29 -3.07
CA VAL A 115 -4.43 1.88 -3.40
C VAL A 115 -3.13 1.07 -3.48
N VAL A 116 -2.15 1.53 -4.24
CA VAL A 116 -0.86 0.84 -4.40
C VAL A 116 -0.14 0.72 -3.05
N GLY A 117 -0.04 1.83 -2.29
CA GLY A 117 0.56 1.82 -0.96
C GLY A 117 -0.16 0.87 -0.01
N SER A 118 -1.50 0.81 -0.04
CA SER A 118 -2.27 -0.13 0.79
C SER A 118 -1.97 -1.59 0.43
N ILE A 119 -1.93 -1.91 -0.86
CA ILE A 119 -1.65 -3.28 -1.32
C ILE A 119 -0.25 -3.70 -0.87
N ILE A 120 0.77 -2.86 -1.09
CA ILE A 120 2.15 -3.20 -0.72
C ILE A 120 2.26 -3.36 0.81
N ASN A 121 1.79 -2.39 1.60
CA ASN A 121 1.83 -2.50 3.06
C ASN A 121 1.04 -3.73 3.56
N GLY A 122 -0.11 -4.01 2.95
CA GLY A 122 -0.97 -5.14 3.31
C GLY A 122 -0.33 -6.48 3.01
N VAL A 123 0.28 -6.64 1.82
CA VAL A 123 1.03 -7.85 1.47
C VAL A 123 2.19 -8.06 2.43
N ILE A 124 2.96 -7.02 2.74
CA ILE A 124 4.07 -7.11 3.70
C ILE A 124 3.56 -7.57 5.08
N MET A 125 2.47 -6.96 5.58
CA MET A 125 1.87 -7.38 6.85
C MET A 125 1.38 -8.83 6.84
N LEU A 126 0.75 -9.27 5.75
CA LEU A 126 0.30 -10.66 5.61
C LEU A 126 1.47 -11.63 5.55
N THR A 127 2.54 -11.31 4.81
CA THR A 127 3.74 -12.15 4.75
C THR A 127 4.38 -12.28 6.12
N ILE A 128 4.62 -11.18 6.83
CA ILE A 128 5.21 -11.20 8.17
C ILE A 128 4.30 -11.95 9.14
N GLY A 129 3.01 -11.62 9.17
CA GLY A 129 2.03 -12.31 10.02
C GLY A 129 1.96 -13.81 9.76
N SER A 130 2.03 -14.22 8.49
CA SER A 130 2.07 -15.64 8.11
C SER A 130 3.37 -16.33 8.56
N LEU A 131 4.52 -15.65 8.50
CA LEU A 131 5.78 -16.20 9.01
C LEU A 131 5.74 -16.40 10.52
N PHE A 132 5.25 -15.41 11.27
CA PHE A 132 5.06 -15.55 12.72
C PHE A 132 4.08 -16.69 13.05
N PHE A 133 2.95 -16.75 12.33
CA PHE A 133 2.00 -17.82 12.52
C PHE A 133 2.61 -19.20 12.26
N MET A 134 3.37 -19.36 11.18
CA MET A 134 4.10 -20.60 10.89
C MET A 134 5.07 -20.97 12.01
N VAL A 135 5.88 -20.02 12.50
CA VAL A 135 6.86 -20.27 13.57
C VAL A 135 6.19 -20.58 14.91
N LEU A 136 5.04 -19.98 15.21
CA LEU A 136 4.32 -20.20 16.47
C LEU A 136 3.50 -21.49 16.48
N THR A 137 3.21 -22.06 15.32
CA THR A 137 2.38 -23.27 15.18
C THR A 137 3.16 -24.52 14.76
N GLY A 138 4.39 -24.36 14.30
CA GLY A 138 5.33 -25.44 13.98
C GLY A 138 6.19 -25.81 15.17
#